data_AF-A0A3B0Z370-F1
#
_entry.id   AF-A0A3B0Z370-F1
#
_cell.length_a   1.000
_cell.length_b   1.000
_cell.length_c   1.000
_cell.angle_alpha   90.00
_cell.angle_beta   90.00
_cell.angle_gamma   90.00
#
_symmetry.space_group_name_H-M   'P 1'
#
loop_
_entity.id
_entity.type
_entity.pdbx_description
1 polymer ?
#
loop_
_entity_poly.entity_id
_entity_poly.type
_entity_poly.pdbx_seq_one_letter_code
_entity_poly.pdbx_strand_id
1 'polypeptide(L)' 'MERLYRDVPQVWQRYVFSDRVDTRLVKPQYGDSSGVRGAAWLWDVGQGRA' A
#
# COMPACT_ATOMS: atom_id res chain seq x y z
N MET A 1 14.26 -4.15 -10.26
CA MET A 1 12.96 -3.91 -9.60
C MET A 1 12.91 -2.68 -8.71
N GLU A 2 14.04 -2.21 -8.15
CA GLU A 2 14.07 -1.05 -7.24
C GLU A 2 13.58 0.27 -7.84
N ARG A 3 13.75 0.45 -9.14
CA ARG A 3 13.30 1.64 -9.86
C ARG A 3 11.82 1.94 -9.63
N LEU A 4 10.95 0.91 -9.61
CA LEU A 4 9.52 1.13 -9.43
C LEU A 4 9.21 1.80 -8.08
N TYR A 5 9.88 1.39 -7.02
CA TYR A 5 9.67 1.94 -5.66
C TYR A 5 10.23 3.36 -5.49
N ARG A 6 11.14 3.78 -6.39
CA ARG A 6 11.68 5.14 -6.41
C ARG A 6 10.85 6.06 -7.30
N ASP A 7 10.49 5.60 -8.48
CA ASP A 7 9.96 6.45 -9.54
C ASP A 7 8.44 6.58 -9.47
N VAL A 8 7.72 5.52 -9.07
CA VAL A 8 6.24 5.56 -8.97
C VAL A 8 5.77 6.64 -8.00
N PRO A 9 6.32 6.79 -6.78
CA PRO A 9 5.92 7.86 -5.86
C PRO A 9 6.10 9.28 -6.43
N GLN A 10 6.99 9.46 -7.41
CA GLN A 10 7.26 10.76 -8.02
C GLN A 10 6.20 11.17 -9.05
N VAL A 11 5.45 10.21 -9.61
CA VAL A 11 4.53 10.47 -10.74
C VAL A 11 3.08 10.11 -10.45
N TRP A 12 2.81 9.28 -9.45
CA TRP A 12 1.47 8.73 -9.20
C TRP A 12 0.41 9.77 -8.82
N GLN A 13 0.82 10.96 -8.34
CA GLN A 13 -0.10 12.02 -7.91
C GLN A 13 -0.97 12.51 -9.08
N ARG A 14 -0.49 12.33 -10.32
CA ARG A 14 -1.21 12.66 -11.54
C ARG A 14 -2.36 11.69 -11.86
N TYR A 15 -2.37 10.52 -11.21
CA TYR A 15 -3.26 9.40 -11.52
C TYR A 15 -4.13 8.96 -10.34
N VAL A 16 -3.81 9.40 -9.12
CA VAL A 16 -4.62 9.18 -7.92
C VAL A 16 -5.64 10.31 -7.79
N PHE A 17 -6.86 9.97 -7.36
CA PHE A 17 -7.93 10.96 -7.16
C PHE A 17 -7.76 11.79 -5.88
N SER A 18 -6.96 11.31 -4.92
CA SER A 18 -6.74 11.97 -3.64
C SER A 18 -5.73 13.11 -3.77
N ASP A 19 -5.95 14.22 -3.07
CA ASP A 19 -5.02 15.36 -3.03
C ASP A 19 -3.65 15.02 -2.42
N ARG A 20 -3.59 13.92 -1.66
CA ARG A 20 -2.36 13.41 -1.06
C ARG A 20 -2.37 11.88 -0.98
N VAL A 21 -1.18 11.28 -0.95
CA VAL A 21 -0.97 9.85 -0.72
C VAL A 21 -0.08 9.66 0.49
N ASP A 22 -0.67 9.28 1.63
CA ASP A 22 0.07 8.97 2.86
C ASP A 22 0.61 7.53 2.87
N THR A 23 0.08 6.68 1.98
CA THR A 23 0.42 5.26 1.88
C THR A 23 1.83 5.05 1.36
N ARG A 24 2.66 4.30 2.10
CA ARG A 24 4.03 3.95 1.68
C ARG A 24 4.01 2.83 0.63
N LEU A 25 4.63 3.06 -0.53
CA LEU A 25 4.84 2.01 -1.52
C LEU A 25 6.06 1.15 -1.15
N VAL A 26 5.86 -0.13 -0.86
CA VAL A 26 6.91 -1.04 -0.38
C VAL A 26 7.00 -2.32 -1.22
N LYS A 27 8.18 -2.95 -1.23
CA LYS A 27 8.39 -4.25 -1.89
C LYS A 27 7.52 -5.34 -1.24
N PRO A 28 6.90 -6.23 -2.02
CA PRO A 28 6.16 -7.37 -1.46
C PRO A 28 7.14 -8.30 -0.75
N GLN A 29 6.86 -8.63 0.52
CA GLN A 29 7.67 -9.56 1.30
C GLN A 29 7.36 -11.03 0.96
N TYR A 30 6.15 -11.28 0.46
CA TYR A 30 5.65 -12.62 0.20
C TYR A 30 5.03 -12.77 -1.18
N GLY A 31 5.65 -12.13 -2.19
CA GLY A 31 5.14 -12.15 -3.57
C GLY A 31 3.78 -11.48 -3.74
N ASP A 32 3.05 -11.90 -4.76
CA ASP A 32 1.67 -11.50 -5.10
C ASP A 32 0.69 -11.67 -3.92
N SER A 33 0.93 -12.69 -3.10
CA SER A 33 0.13 -12.99 -1.92
C SER A 33 0.31 -11.99 -0.76
N SER A 34 1.22 -11.01 -0.87
CA SER A 34 1.39 -9.94 0.14
C SER A 34 0.12 -9.09 0.30
N GLY A 35 -0.63 -8.84 -0.78
CA GLY A 35 -1.83 -8.01 -0.76
C GLY A 35 -3.02 -8.67 -0.04
N VAL A 36 -3.30 -9.94 -0.36
CA VAL A 36 -4.39 -10.72 0.26
C VAL A 36 -4.21 -10.82 1.77
N ARG A 37 -2.97 -11.04 2.24
CA ARG A 37 -2.65 -11.08 3.67
C ARG A 37 -2.97 -9.76 4.37
N GLY A 38 -2.58 -8.63 3.78
CA GLY A 38 -2.87 -7.31 4.34
C GLY A 38 -4.38 -7.04 4.41
N ALA A 39 -5.11 -7.37 3.36
CA ALA A 39 -6.56 -7.20 3.31
C ALA A 39 -7.29 -8.07 4.34
N ALA A 40 -6.84 -9.31 4.56
CA ALA A 40 -7.43 -10.23 5.53
C ALA A 40 -7.36 -9.70 6.98
N TRP A 41 -6.36 -8.88 7.31
CA TRP A 41 -6.22 -8.27 8.64
C TRP A 41 -7.10 -7.04 8.86
N LEU A 42 -7.73 -6.48 7.82
CA LEU A 42 -8.57 -5.28 7.94
C LEU A 42 -9.88 -5.54 8.71
N TRP A 43 -10.34 -6.79 8.77
CA TRP A 43 -11.61 -7.14 9.41
C TRP A 43 -11.52 -7.30 10.94
N ASP A 44 -10.32 -7.55 11.48
CA ASP A 44 -10.11 -7.70 12.93
C ASP A 44 -9.92 -6.33 13.64
N VAL A 45 -9.67 -5.26 12.89
CA VAL A 45 -9.48 -3.90 13.45
C VAL A 45 -10.82 -3.20 13.75
N GLY A 46 -11.96 -3.82 13.41
CA GLY A 46 -13.30 -3.34 13.75
C GLY A 46 -13.77 -3.73 15.16
N GLN A 47 -13.02 -4.58 15.87
CA GLN A 47 -13.28 -4.92 17.27
C GLN A 47 -12.25 -4.18 18.12
N GLY A 48 -12.70 -3.13 18.81
CA GLY A 48 -11.88 -2.08 19.41
C GLY A 48 -10.58 -2.56 20.06
N ARG A 49 -9.47 -2.01 19.57
CA ARG A 49 -8.28 -1.80 20.40
C ARG A 49 -8.43 -0.42 21.03
N ALA A 50 -8.45 -0.45 22.37
CA ALA A 50 -8.36 0.70 23.26
C ALA A 50 -7.21 1.65 22.93
#